data_AF-J2VHX3-F1
#
_entry.id   AF-J2VHX3-F1
#
_cell.length_a   1.000
_cell.length_b   1.000
_cell.length_c   1.000
_cell.angle_alpha   90.00
_cell.angle_beta   90.00
_cell.angle_gamma   90.00
#
_symmetry.space_group_name_H-M   'P 1'
#
loop_
_entity.id
_entity.type
_entity.pdbx_description
1 polymer ?
#
loop_
_entity_poly.entity_id
_entity_poly.type
_entity_poly.pdbx_seq_one_letter_code
_entity_poly.pdbx_strand_id
1 'polypeptide(L)'
;LTMRKVVFGRETDLEQWPCNPLTFLMVSVLSLSKGEPRTTLLPSPATLLTEGCQEPCAITHPTQGMAMDGSPHITGSATDFDFLVGDWKIRNLRLKERFVGCHIWDEFHATSTVRKLLNDTANLEEMDMPSQGFSGITLRLFNPRDGSWSLHWADSRSNYLFPPVIGHFEGGKGVFYGNDTDNGTPVRVRFLWTPSPKSPLWEQAFSKDGGETWETNWVMEFSHV
;
A
#
# COMPACT_ATOMS: atom_id res chain seq x y z
N LEU A 1 5.30 47.49 -2.52
CA LEU A 1 4.08 46.75 -2.88
C LEU A 1 3.33 46.45 -1.57
N THR A 2 2.26 47.18 -1.30
CA THR A 2 1.61 47.22 0.02
C THR A 2 0.57 46.11 0.12
N MET A 3 0.82 45.08 0.94
CA MET A 3 -0.21 44.09 1.28
C MET A 3 -1.10 44.63 2.40
N ARG A 4 -2.41 44.74 2.10
CA ARG A 4 -3.44 45.11 3.07
C ARG A 4 -3.88 43.88 3.87
N LYS A 5 -3.76 44.00 5.18
CA LYS A 5 -4.39 43.15 6.20
C LYS A 5 -5.88 43.51 6.26
N VAL A 6 -6.76 42.52 6.17
CA VAL A 6 -8.19 42.67 6.50
C VAL A 6 -8.50 41.65 7.59
N VAL A 7 -8.85 42.16 8.77
CA VAL A 7 -9.37 41.40 9.91
C VAL A 7 -10.70 42.03 10.31
N PHE A 8 -11.76 41.24 10.29
CA PHE A 8 -13.04 41.39 11.01
C PHE A 8 -13.59 39.94 11.03
N GLY A 9 -13.95 39.27 12.12
CA GLY A 9 -14.38 39.70 13.45
C GLY A 9 -15.79 39.16 13.66
N ARG A 10 -15.96 38.06 14.41
CA ARG A 10 -17.04 37.85 15.39
C ARG A 10 -16.84 36.54 16.16
N GLU A 11 -17.02 36.70 17.46
CA GLU A 11 -16.84 35.78 18.55
C GLU A 11 -18.22 35.19 18.87
N THR A 12 -18.31 33.86 18.92
CA THR A 12 -19.46 33.14 19.49
C THR A 12 -18.94 31.93 20.24
N ASP A 13 -18.98 32.05 21.57
CA ASP A 13 -19.05 31.06 22.64
C ASP A 13 -18.59 29.63 22.32
N LEU A 14 -17.36 29.32 22.75
CA LEU A 14 -16.85 27.95 22.89
C LEU A 14 -17.26 27.40 24.26
N GLU A 15 -18.13 26.39 24.24
CA GLU A 15 -18.40 25.53 25.39
C GLU A 15 -17.13 24.82 25.88
N GLN A 16 -17.03 24.74 27.21
CA GLN A 16 -15.90 24.27 27.99
C GLN A 16 -15.59 22.78 27.76
N TRP A 17 -14.32 22.49 27.46
CA TRP A 17 -13.72 21.16 27.63
C TRP A 17 -12.57 21.26 28.63
N PRO A 18 -12.43 20.33 29.59
CA PRO A 18 -11.50 20.48 30.71
C PRO A 18 -10.03 20.30 30.28
N CYS A 19 -9.19 21.24 30.71
CA CYS A 19 -7.75 21.26 30.57
C CYS A 19 -7.08 20.06 31.28
N ASN A 20 -6.13 19.42 30.60
CA ASN A 20 -5.02 18.75 31.28
C ASN A 20 -3.69 19.14 30.58
N PRO A 21 -2.62 19.48 31.32
CA PRO A 21 -1.49 20.24 30.80
C PRO A 21 -0.36 19.32 30.33
N LEU A 22 0.15 19.52 29.11
CA LEU A 22 1.52 19.20 28.68
C LEU A 22 1.71 19.59 27.21
N THR A 23 1.79 20.89 26.91
CA THR A 23 2.48 21.38 25.70
C THR A 23 2.91 22.82 25.95
N PHE A 24 4.18 23.04 26.29
CA PHE A 24 4.87 24.30 26.01
C PHE A 24 6.39 24.01 25.98
N LEU A 25 6.98 23.99 24.79
CA LEU A 25 8.22 24.72 24.57
C LEU A 25 8.27 25.22 23.14
N MET A 26 8.34 26.55 23.04
CA MET A 26 8.37 27.35 21.82
C MET A 26 9.66 27.18 21.03
N VAL A 27 9.50 27.29 19.72
CA VAL A 27 10.52 27.66 18.73
C VAL A 27 10.79 29.17 18.85
N SER A 28 12.05 29.58 19.00
CA SER A 28 12.64 30.82 18.42
C SER A 28 14.08 31.06 18.91
N VAL A 29 15.08 30.96 18.03
CA VAL A 29 16.29 31.80 18.08
C VAL A 29 16.75 32.11 16.66
N LEU A 30 16.66 33.39 16.27
CA LEU A 30 17.39 34.01 15.17
C LEU A 30 18.47 34.90 15.79
N SER A 31 19.74 34.72 15.41
CA SER A 31 20.72 35.81 15.42
C SER A 31 21.81 35.53 14.38
N LEU A 32 21.90 36.43 13.41
CA LEU A 32 22.97 36.56 12.43
C LEU A 32 24.20 37.20 13.10
N SER A 33 25.37 36.58 12.92
CA SER A 33 26.66 37.23 13.15
C SER A 33 27.59 36.91 11.98
N LYS A 34 28.08 37.97 11.32
CA LYS A 34 29.07 37.93 10.23
C LYS A 34 30.47 37.70 10.81
N GLY A 35 31.29 36.89 10.14
CA GLY A 35 32.73 36.88 10.34
C GLY A 35 33.47 35.67 9.75
N GLU A 36 33.97 35.81 8.53
CA GLU A 36 35.18 35.14 8.02
C GLU A 36 36.28 36.21 7.89
N PRO A 37 37.60 35.94 7.68
CA PRO A 37 38.21 34.69 7.16
C PRO A 37 39.55 34.27 7.82
N ARG A 38 40.06 33.06 7.50
CA ARG A 38 41.44 32.78 6.98
C ARG A 38 41.88 31.31 7.11
N THR A 39 42.12 30.71 5.94
CA THR A 39 43.21 29.84 5.48
C THR A 39 44.32 29.48 6.48
N THR A 40 44.67 28.19 6.63
CA THR A 40 45.94 27.57 6.13
C THR A 40 46.14 26.09 6.55
N LEU A 41 46.42 25.26 5.54
CA LEU A 41 47.53 24.28 5.43
C LEU A 41 47.58 22.99 6.30
N LEU A 42 47.40 21.87 5.61
CA LEU A 42 48.03 20.54 5.75
C LEU A 42 49.58 20.63 5.92
N PRO A 43 50.30 19.61 6.47
CA PRO A 43 50.39 18.28 5.82
C PRO A 43 50.65 17.03 6.70
N SER A 44 50.47 15.86 6.06
CA SER A 44 51.15 14.56 6.34
C SER A 44 52.67 14.70 6.06
N PRO A 45 53.60 13.70 6.13
CA PRO A 45 53.44 12.24 6.17
C PRO A 45 54.47 11.50 7.07
N ALA A 46 54.39 10.17 7.16
CA ALA A 46 55.59 9.32 7.30
C ALA A 46 55.29 7.88 6.90
N THR A 47 55.69 7.55 5.68
CA THR A 47 55.98 6.19 5.22
C THR A 47 57.37 5.80 5.70
N LEU A 48 57.53 4.61 6.29
CA LEU A 48 58.80 3.88 6.27
C LEU A 48 58.52 2.39 6.07
N LEU A 49 59.09 1.89 4.98
CA LEU A 49 59.43 0.50 4.68
C LEU A 49 60.42 0.01 5.76
N THR A 50 60.58 -1.26 6.13
CA THR A 50 60.94 -2.44 5.34
C THR A 50 60.90 -3.70 6.23
N GLU A 51 60.47 -4.81 5.63
CA GLU A 51 61.01 -6.18 5.72
C GLU A 51 61.15 -6.91 7.08
N GLY A 52 60.55 -8.10 7.16
CA GLY A 52 60.86 -9.08 8.21
C GLY A 52 59.97 -10.33 8.21
N CYS A 53 60.37 -11.31 7.41
CA CYS A 53 60.17 -12.77 7.48
C CYS A 53 59.20 -13.42 8.51
N GLN A 54 58.54 -14.47 7.99
CA GLN A 54 58.05 -15.70 8.66
C GLN A 54 56.60 -15.77 9.18
N GLU A 55 55.77 -16.38 8.34
CA GLU A 55 54.59 -17.18 8.66
C GLU A 55 54.81 -18.17 9.82
N PRO A 56 53.84 -18.29 10.73
CA PRO A 56 53.49 -19.58 11.32
C PRO A 56 52.12 -20.04 10.82
N CYS A 57 52.11 -21.29 10.36
CA CYS A 57 50.96 -22.10 9.98
C CYS A 57 49.80 -21.95 11.00
N ALA A 58 48.79 -21.17 10.64
CA ALA A 58 47.54 -21.06 11.38
C ALA A 58 46.47 -21.87 10.66
N ILE A 59 45.99 -22.91 11.34
CA ILE A 59 44.86 -23.74 10.94
C ILE A 59 43.62 -22.84 10.91
N THR A 60 43.20 -22.40 9.74
CA THR A 60 41.94 -21.69 9.53
C THR A 60 40.81 -22.70 9.44
N HIS A 61 40.05 -22.84 10.53
CA HIS A 61 38.68 -23.32 10.44
C HIS A 61 37.87 -22.30 9.63
N PRO A 62 37.12 -22.69 8.59
CA PRO A 62 36.14 -21.79 8.03
C PRO A 62 35.00 -21.67 9.03
N THR A 63 35.07 -20.66 9.91
CA THR A 63 33.87 -20.16 10.61
C THR A 63 33.03 -19.43 9.57
N GLN A 64 32.30 -20.20 8.76
CA GLN A 64 31.21 -19.66 7.97
C GLN A 64 30.04 -19.45 8.94
N GLY A 65 30.15 -18.40 9.75
CA GLY A 65 28.99 -17.83 10.38
C GLY A 65 28.10 -17.31 9.25
N MET A 66 27.03 -18.03 8.95
CA MET A 66 25.87 -17.45 8.28
C MET A 66 25.41 -16.31 9.17
N ALA A 67 25.90 -15.10 8.90
CA ALA A 67 25.24 -13.89 9.31
C ALA A 67 23.89 -13.93 8.61
N MET A 68 22.87 -14.42 9.30
CA MET A 68 21.49 -14.16 8.96
C MET A 68 21.34 -12.66 9.08
N ASP A 69 21.43 -11.96 7.96
CA ASP A 69 20.98 -10.58 7.85
C ASP A 69 19.52 -10.58 8.30
N GLY A 70 19.28 -10.12 9.52
CA GLY A 70 17.95 -9.98 10.12
C GLY A 70 17.16 -8.83 9.52
N SER A 71 17.59 -8.27 8.38
CA SER A 71 16.78 -7.34 7.61
C SER A 71 15.50 -8.04 7.19
N PRO A 72 14.32 -7.48 7.49
CA PRO A 72 13.06 -8.07 7.09
C PRO A 72 13.08 -8.26 5.57
N HIS A 73 12.94 -9.50 5.13
CA HIS A 73 12.80 -9.80 3.72
C HIS A 73 11.43 -9.28 3.28
N ILE A 74 11.40 -8.08 2.69
CA ILE A 74 10.19 -7.48 2.15
C ILE A 74 9.73 -8.38 1.00
N THR A 75 8.56 -9.00 1.12
CA THR A 75 8.06 -10.00 0.17
C THR A 75 7.34 -9.38 -1.04
N GLY A 76 6.91 -8.12 -0.95
CA GLY A 76 6.19 -7.42 -2.03
C GLY A 76 6.97 -6.31 -2.72
N SER A 77 6.50 -5.92 -3.90
CA SER A 77 7.07 -4.85 -4.73
C SER A 77 6.00 -3.81 -5.13
N ALA A 78 6.42 -2.55 -5.28
CA ALA A 78 5.58 -1.50 -5.85
C ALA A 78 5.14 -1.79 -7.31
N THR A 79 5.81 -2.73 -7.99
CA THR A 79 5.49 -3.16 -9.34
C THR A 79 4.54 -4.36 -9.41
N ASP A 80 4.08 -4.88 -8.28
CA ASP A 80 3.31 -6.13 -8.25
C ASP A 80 2.00 -6.06 -9.06
N PHE A 81 1.39 -4.88 -9.16
CA PHE A 81 0.16 -4.63 -9.94
C PHE A 81 0.43 -4.08 -11.35
N ASP A 82 1.68 -4.04 -11.83
CA ASP A 82 1.99 -3.47 -13.15
C ASP A 82 1.32 -4.23 -14.30
N PHE A 83 1.01 -5.52 -14.10
CA PHE A 83 0.27 -6.33 -15.06
C PHE A 83 -1.15 -5.81 -15.33
N LEU A 84 -1.71 -5.00 -14.43
CA LEU A 84 -3.09 -4.52 -14.48
C LEU A 84 -3.20 -3.10 -15.07
N VAL A 85 -2.09 -2.36 -15.23
CA VAL A 85 -2.11 -1.00 -15.77
C VAL A 85 -2.58 -1.00 -17.23
N GLY A 86 -3.57 -0.16 -17.55
CA GLY A 86 -4.16 -0.06 -18.88
C GLY A 86 -5.68 -0.18 -18.89
N ASP A 87 -6.24 -0.43 -20.06
CA ASP A 87 -7.68 -0.54 -20.30
C ASP A 87 -8.12 -1.99 -20.51
N TRP A 88 -9.24 -2.36 -19.91
CA TRP A 88 -9.73 -3.73 -19.86
C TRP A 88 -11.23 -3.82 -20.13
N LYS A 89 -11.62 -4.91 -20.79
CA LYS A 89 -12.97 -5.49 -20.73
C LYS A 89 -12.98 -6.56 -19.65
N ILE A 90 -14.04 -6.59 -18.84
CA ILE A 90 -14.17 -7.54 -17.74
C ILE A 90 -15.48 -8.33 -17.91
N ARG A 91 -15.37 -9.66 -17.84
CA ARG A 91 -16.50 -10.56 -17.64
C ARG A 91 -16.62 -10.85 -16.15
N ASN A 92 -17.72 -10.44 -15.55
CA ASN A 92 -18.01 -10.64 -14.13
C ASN A 92 -18.94 -11.83 -13.96
N LEU A 93 -18.63 -12.68 -12.98
CA LEU A 93 -19.53 -13.69 -12.45
C LEU A 93 -19.72 -13.41 -10.97
N ARG A 94 -20.92 -12.96 -10.56
CA ARG A 94 -21.26 -12.70 -9.16
C ARG A 94 -22.34 -13.65 -8.69
N LEU A 95 -22.18 -14.25 -7.52
CA LEU A 95 -23.18 -15.17 -6.97
C LEU A 95 -24.48 -14.40 -6.67
N LYS A 96 -25.63 -14.97 -7.03
CA LYS A 96 -26.95 -14.33 -6.79
C LYS A 96 -27.26 -14.15 -5.31
N GLU A 97 -26.97 -15.18 -4.52
CA GLU A 97 -27.24 -15.21 -3.09
C GLU A 97 -26.06 -15.87 -2.37
N ARG A 98 -25.56 -15.23 -1.31
CA ARG A 98 -24.42 -15.73 -0.54
C ARG A 98 -24.88 -16.54 0.66
N PHE A 99 -24.09 -17.53 1.06
CA PHE A 99 -24.27 -18.34 2.27
C PHE A 99 -25.57 -19.14 2.35
N VAL A 100 -26.16 -19.48 1.20
CA VAL A 100 -27.35 -20.31 1.09
C VAL A 100 -27.11 -21.57 0.25
N GLY A 101 -25.85 -21.88 -0.05
CA GLY A 101 -25.49 -22.95 -0.99
C GLY A 101 -25.90 -22.63 -2.43
N CYS A 102 -25.88 -21.35 -2.80
CA CYS A 102 -26.22 -20.94 -4.15
C CYS A 102 -25.13 -21.39 -5.13
N HIS A 103 -25.55 -21.83 -6.31
CA HIS A 103 -24.67 -22.14 -7.43
C HIS A 103 -25.06 -21.39 -8.70
N ILE A 104 -25.93 -20.38 -8.56
CA ILE A 104 -26.43 -19.56 -9.67
C ILE A 104 -25.65 -18.25 -9.69
N TRP A 105 -25.00 -18.00 -10.82
CA TRP A 105 -24.17 -16.82 -11.04
C TRP A 105 -24.88 -15.83 -11.96
N ASP A 106 -24.87 -14.56 -11.57
CA ASP A 106 -25.17 -13.45 -12.46
C ASP A 106 -23.92 -13.09 -13.26
N GLU A 107 -24.05 -13.15 -14.58
CA GLU A 107 -23.02 -12.72 -15.51
C GLU A 107 -23.31 -11.30 -16.02
N PHE A 108 -22.29 -10.44 -15.99
CA PHE A 108 -22.38 -9.10 -16.56
C PHE A 108 -21.01 -8.58 -17.01
N HIS A 109 -21.01 -7.54 -17.83
CA HIS A 109 -19.79 -6.94 -18.37
C HIS A 109 -19.48 -5.58 -17.74
N ALA A 110 -18.19 -5.28 -17.66
CA ALA A 110 -17.66 -3.99 -17.25
C ALA A 110 -16.50 -3.57 -18.17
N THR A 111 -16.18 -2.28 -18.15
CA THR A 111 -14.90 -1.75 -18.65
C THR A 111 -14.12 -1.16 -17.48
N SER A 112 -12.80 -1.28 -17.50
CA SER A 112 -11.93 -0.78 -16.45
C SER A 112 -10.72 -0.07 -17.04
N THR A 113 -10.30 1.04 -16.42
CA THR A 113 -9.06 1.74 -16.71
C THR A 113 -8.24 1.86 -15.45
N VAL A 114 -6.98 1.42 -15.51
CA VAL A 114 -6.05 1.42 -14.38
C VAL A 114 -4.86 2.31 -14.68
N ARG A 115 -4.57 3.27 -13.80
CA ARG A 115 -3.41 4.17 -13.91
C ARG A 115 -2.56 4.19 -12.65
N LYS A 116 -1.27 4.39 -12.81
CA LYS A 116 -0.34 4.59 -11.69
C LYS A 116 -0.53 5.97 -11.05
N LEU A 117 -0.27 6.05 -9.75
CA LEU A 117 -0.31 7.24 -8.92
C LEU A 117 0.92 7.27 -8.00
N LEU A 118 1.15 8.42 -7.35
CA LEU A 118 2.15 8.58 -6.29
C LEU A 118 3.55 8.04 -6.69
N ASN A 119 4.07 8.47 -7.84
CA ASN A 119 5.36 8.01 -8.37
C ASN A 119 5.46 6.47 -8.43
N ASP A 120 4.45 5.83 -9.02
CA ASP A 120 4.36 4.38 -9.21
C ASP A 120 4.26 3.53 -7.93
N THR A 121 3.94 4.14 -6.78
CA THR A 121 3.69 3.41 -5.51
C THR A 121 2.21 3.17 -5.22
N ALA A 122 1.34 3.58 -6.14
CA ALA A 122 -0.10 3.39 -6.05
C ALA A 122 -0.70 3.21 -7.44
N ASN A 123 -1.91 2.65 -7.51
CA ASN A 123 -2.73 2.73 -8.72
C ASN A 123 -4.19 2.99 -8.36
N LEU A 124 -4.90 3.60 -9.31
CA LEU A 124 -6.35 3.76 -9.27
C LEU A 124 -6.94 3.03 -10.46
N GLU A 125 -7.87 2.14 -10.17
CA GLU A 125 -8.77 1.55 -11.13
C GLU A 125 -10.11 2.30 -11.10
N GLU A 126 -10.63 2.66 -12.27
CA GLU A 126 -12.00 3.11 -12.47
C GLU A 126 -12.72 2.08 -13.32
N MET A 127 -13.84 1.55 -12.82
CA MET A 127 -14.63 0.50 -13.47
C MET A 127 -16.06 0.96 -13.68
N ASP A 128 -16.55 0.81 -14.91
CA ASP A 128 -17.92 1.12 -15.29
C ASP A 128 -18.71 -0.18 -15.55
N MET A 129 -19.88 -0.32 -14.93
CA MET A 129 -20.77 -1.49 -15.07
C MET A 129 -22.17 -1.06 -15.52
N PRO A 130 -22.37 -0.71 -16.81
CA PRO A 130 -23.62 -0.13 -17.30
C PRO A 130 -24.86 -0.98 -16.99
N SER A 131 -24.77 -2.29 -17.19
CA SER A 131 -25.90 -3.21 -16.95
C SER A 131 -26.30 -3.31 -15.47
N GLN A 132 -25.39 -2.96 -14.56
CA GLN A 132 -25.65 -2.92 -13.13
C GLN A 132 -26.04 -1.52 -12.64
N GLY A 133 -25.92 -0.49 -13.51
CA GLY A 133 -26.30 0.88 -13.20
C GLY A 133 -25.39 1.58 -12.20
N PHE A 134 -24.15 1.12 -12.02
CA PHE A 134 -23.18 1.77 -11.14
C PHE A 134 -21.75 1.68 -11.69
N SER A 135 -20.88 2.52 -11.15
CA SER A 135 -19.44 2.50 -11.37
C SER A 135 -18.73 2.35 -10.03
N GLY A 136 -17.47 1.94 -10.07
CA GLY A 136 -16.66 1.84 -8.86
C GLY A 136 -15.20 2.12 -9.12
N ILE A 137 -14.47 2.30 -8.02
CA ILE A 137 -13.05 2.55 -8.02
C ILE A 137 -12.34 1.61 -7.05
N THR A 138 -11.12 1.23 -7.40
CA THR A 138 -10.19 0.61 -6.44
C THR A 138 -8.94 1.46 -6.33
N LEU A 139 -8.69 2.03 -5.16
CA LEU A 139 -7.41 2.64 -4.82
C LEU A 139 -6.50 1.60 -4.19
N ARG A 140 -5.33 1.36 -4.81
CA ARG A 140 -4.31 0.44 -4.29
C ARG A 140 -3.09 1.23 -3.85
N LEU A 141 -2.63 1.01 -2.62
CA LEU A 141 -1.49 1.72 -2.02
C LEU A 141 -0.43 0.71 -1.56
N PHE A 142 0.81 0.89 -2.01
CA PHE A 142 1.94 0.09 -1.55
C PHE A 142 2.54 0.65 -0.25
N ASN A 143 2.80 -0.20 0.72
CA ASN A 143 3.53 0.14 1.94
C ASN A 143 4.98 -0.35 1.85
N PRO A 144 5.96 0.54 1.63
CA PRO A 144 7.36 0.13 1.49
C PRO A 144 7.99 -0.36 2.81
N ARG A 145 7.32 -0.18 3.97
CA ARG A 145 7.85 -0.64 5.26
C ARG A 145 7.75 -2.16 5.43
N ASP A 146 6.66 -2.76 4.95
CA ASP A 146 6.38 -4.19 5.11
C ASP A 146 6.11 -4.91 3.78
N GLY A 147 6.08 -4.19 2.66
CA GLY A 147 5.84 -4.76 1.32
C GLY A 147 4.38 -5.10 1.04
N SER A 148 3.46 -4.71 1.93
CA SER A 148 2.04 -4.97 1.73
C SER A 148 1.40 -3.97 0.77
N TRP A 149 0.27 -4.37 0.20
CA TRP A 149 -0.67 -3.48 -0.46
C TRP A 149 -1.97 -3.41 0.32
N SER A 150 -2.56 -2.21 0.41
CA SER A 150 -3.95 -2.04 0.79
C SER A 150 -4.80 -1.72 -0.45
N LEU A 151 -5.95 -2.38 -0.56
CA LEU A 151 -6.91 -2.19 -1.65
C LEU A 151 -8.21 -1.65 -1.07
N HIS A 152 -8.59 -0.44 -1.49
CA HIS A 152 -9.78 0.25 -1.01
C HIS A 152 -10.81 0.39 -2.14
N TRP A 153 -11.98 -0.23 -1.97
CA TRP A 153 -13.09 -0.14 -2.90
C TRP A 153 -14.00 1.06 -2.56
N ALA A 154 -14.60 1.67 -3.57
CA ALA A 154 -15.77 2.54 -3.45
C ALA A 154 -16.66 2.41 -4.68
N ASP A 155 -17.96 2.66 -4.55
CA ASP A 155 -18.88 2.69 -5.69
C ASP A 155 -19.83 3.89 -5.67
N SER A 156 -20.39 4.21 -6.84
CA SER A 156 -21.25 5.39 -7.02
C SER A 156 -22.61 5.31 -6.32
N ARG A 157 -23.00 4.14 -5.82
CA ARG A 157 -24.25 3.94 -5.07
C ARG A 157 -24.10 4.37 -3.62
N SER A 158 -22.93 4.11 -3.07
CA SER A 158 -22.61 4.31 -1.66
C SER A 158 -21.78 5.58 -1.41
N ASN A 159 -20.94 5.97 -2.38
CA ASN A 159 -20.03 7.12 -2.31
C ASN A 159 -19.19 7.18 -1.03
N TYR A 160 -18.79 6.02 -0.49
CA TYR A 160 -17.84 5.94 0.61
C TYR A 160 -16.76 4.91 0.32
N LEU A 161 -15.61 5.08 0.98
CA LEU A 161 -14.47 4.17 0.89
C LEU A 161 -14.65 3.00 1.87
N PHE A 162 -14.78 1.80 1.35
CA PHE A 162 -14.97 0.58 2.15
C PHE A 162 -13.68 0.23 2.93
N PRO A 163 -13.80 -0.53 4.04
CA PRO A 163 -12.64 -1.09 4.72
C PRO A 163 -11.71 -1.82 3.74
N PRO A 164 -10.38 -1.65 3.85
CA PRO A 164 -9.47 -2.26 2.91
C PRO A 164 -9.35 -3.77 3.13
N VAL A 165 -8.96 -4.46 2.06
CA VAL A 165 -8.21 -5.70 2.19
C VAL A 165 -6.72 -5.39 2.13
N ILE A 166 -5.92 -6.10 2.92
CA ILE A 166 -4.46 -5.92 3.02
C ILE A 166 -3.79 -7.27 2.78
N GLY A 167 -2.65 -7.25 2.09
CA GLY A 167 -1.94 -8.48 1.73
C GLY A 167 -0.72 -8.21 0.87
N HIS A 168 -0.17 -9.26 0.28
CA HIS A 168 1.02 -9.21 -0.58
C HIS A 168 0.88 -10.22 -1.72
N PHE A 169 1.83 -10.15 -2.65
CA PHE A 169 2.03 -11.22 -3.62
C PHE A 169 2.96 -12.27 -3.01
N GLU A 170 2.60 -13.55 -3.15
CA GLU A 170 3.40 -14.69 -2.73
C GLU A 170 3.23 -15.81 -3.78
N GLY A 171 4.34 -16.42 -4.18
CA GLY A 171 4.30 -17.49 -5.19
C GLY A 171 3.66 -17.05 -6.53
N GLY A 172 3.79 -15.76 -6.88
CA GLY A 172 3.20 -15.20 -8.10
C GLY A 172 1.70 -14.97 -8.05
N LYS A 173 1.04 -15.10 -6.89
CA LYS A 173 -0.37 -14.78 -6.69
C LYS A 173 -0.54 -13.72 -5.62
N GLY A 174 -1.50 -12.83 -5.79
CA GLY A 174 -1.85 -11.85 -4.77
C GLY A 174 -2.90 -12.44 -3.82
N VAL A 175 -2.66 -12.37 -2.52
CA VAL A 175 -3.60 -12.84 -1.51
C VAL A 175 -3.84 -11.73 -0.49
N PHE A 176 -5.08 -11.30 -0.36
CA PHE A 176 -5.47 -10.15 0.46
C PHE A 176 -6.61 -10.51 1.38
N TYR A 177 -6.60 -9.99 2.61
CA TYR A 177 -7.63 -10.22 3.60
C TYR A 177 -8.12 -8.92 4.23
N GLY A 178 -9.41 -8.86 4.56
CA GLY A 178 -10.03 -7.75 5.26
C GLY A 178 -11.22 -8.20 6.09
N ASN A 179 -11.81 -7.25 6.80
CA ASN A 179 -13.07 -7.43 7.52
C ASN A 179 -14.10 -6.49 6.91
N ASP A 180 -15.33 -6.95 6.74
CA ASP A 180 -16.45 -6.14 6.25
C ASP A 180 -17.77 -6.66 6.84
N THR A 181 -18.89 -6.15 6.33
CA THR A 181 -20.24 -6.62 6.63
C THR A 181 -21.00 -6.99 5.37
N ASP A 182 -21.65 -8.15 5.36
CA ASP A 182 -22.60 -8.57 4.32
C ASP A 182 -24.01 -8.52 4.91
N ASN A 183 -24.82 -7.57 4.45
CA ASN A 183 -26.17 -7.29 4.99
C ASN A 183 -26.20 -7.13 6.53
N GLY A 184 -25.22 -6.42 7.08
CA GLY A 184 -25.07 -6.20 8.52
C GLY A 184 -24.45 -7.36 9.29
N THR A 185 -24.17 -8.50 8.66
CA THR A 185 -23.46 -9.61 9.28
C THR A 185 -21.94 -9.44 9.09
N PRO A 186 -21.12 -9.43 10.14
CA PRO A 186 -19.67 -9.40 10.00
C PRO A 186 -19.16 -10.57 9.17
N VAL A 187 -18.27 -10.28 8.21
CA VAL A 187 -17.61 -11.28 7.37
C VAL A 187 -16.12 -10.99 7.27
N ARG A 188 -15.34 -12.07 7.09
CA ARG A 188 -13.98 -11.99 6.58
C ARG A 188 -14.04 -11.94 5.06
N VAL A 189 -13.23 -11.09 4.47
CA VAL A 189 -13.11 -10.92 3.02
C VAL A 189 -11.75 -11.41 2.57
N ARG A 190 -11.70 -12.12 1.44
CA ARG A 190 -10.46 -12.52 0.77
C ARG A 190 -10.52 -12.14 -0.70
N PHE A 191 -9.49 -11.45 -1.18
CA PHE A 191 -9.25 -11.31 -2.61
C PHE A 191 -8.07 -12.18 -3.04
N LEU A 192 -8.23 -12.84 -4.18
CA LEU A 192 -7.16 -13.54 -4.87
C LEU A 192 -6.92 -12.87 -6.22
N TRP A 193 -5.65 -12.65 -6.53
CA TRP A 193 -5.20 -12.20 -7.85
C TRP A 193 -4.32 -13.26 -8.48
N THR A 194 -4.66 -13.67 -9.69
CA THR A 194 -3.76 -14.44 -10.56
C THR A 194 -3.29 -13.52 -11.70
N PRO A 195 -2.05 -13.01 -11.63
CA PRO A 195 -1.48 -12.15 -12.64
C PRO A 195 -1.41 -12.81 -14.01
N SER A 196 -1.68 -12.01 -15.04
CA SER A 196 -1.42 -12.35 -16.43
C SER A 196 -1.36 -11.04 -17.22
N PRO A 197 -0.39 -10.86 -18.14
CA PRO A 197 -0.35 -9.67 -18.99
C PRO A 197 -1.54 -9.55 -19.96
N LYS A 198 -2.29 -10.64 -20.19
CA LYS A 198 -3.38 -10.68 -21.19
C LYS A 198 -4.75 -10.99 -20.60
N SER A 199 -4.75 -11.75 -19.50
CA SER A 199 -5.96 -12.36 -18.94
C SER A 199 -5.87 -12.51 -17.43
N PRO A 200 -5.66 -11.40 -16.68
CA PRO A 200 -5.62 -11.49 -15.23
C PRO A 200 -6.97 -11.99 -14.69
N LEU A 201 -6.92 -12.70 -13.57
CA LEU A 201 -8.09 -13.20 -12.86
C LEU A 201 -8.12 -12.62 -11.46
N TRP A 202 -9.30 -12.16 -11.05
CA TRP A 202 -9.57 -11.76 -9.68
C TRP A 202 -10.74 -12.55 -9.12
N GLU A 203 -10.65 -12.92 -7.86
CA GLU A 203 -11.71 -13.61 -7.12
C GLU A 203 -11.92 -12.97 -5.76
N GLN A 204 -13.17 -12.84 -5.35
CA GLN A 204 -13.58 -12.51 -4.00
C GLN A 204 -14.27 -13.69 -3.35
N ALA A 205 -13.89 -13.96 -2.10
CA ALA A 205 -14.58 -14.88 -1.23
C ALA A 205 -14.90 -14.23 0.12
N PHE A 206 -16.04 -14.62 0.69
CA PHE A 206 -16.43 -14.23 2.05
C PHE A 206 -16.44 -15.45 2.98
N SER A 207 -16.26 -15.20 4.26
CA SER A 207 -16.31 -16.19 5.33
C SER A 207 -17.07 -15.64 6.53
N LYS A 208 -17.90 -16.49 7.15
CA LYS A 208 -18.67 -16.20 8.38
C LYS A 208 -18.07 -16.83 9.64
N ASP A 209 -17.07 -17.70 9.50
CA ASP A 209 -16.46 -18.49 10.57
C ASP A 209 -15.01 -18.07 10.86
N GLY A 210 -14.68 -16.79 10.62
CA GLY A 210 -13.35 -16.27 10.89
C GLY A 210 -12.27 -16.65 9.86
N GLY A 211 -12.66 -17.29 8.76
CA GLY A 211 -11.78 -17.68 7.66
C GLY A 211 -11.45 -19.17 7.62
N GLU A 212 -12.17 -20.00 8.39
CA GLU A 212 -12.04 -21.47 8.34
C GLU A 212 -12.60 -22.01 7.02
N THR A 213 -13.75 -21.49 6.58
CA THR A 213 -14.33 -21.80 5.27
C THR A 213 -14.57 -20.53 4.45
N TRP A 214 -14.52 -20.66 3.12
CA TRP A 214 -14.60 -19.54 2.18
C TRP A 214 -15.59 -19.83 1.06
N GLU A 215 -16.55 -18.92 0.84
CA GLU A 215 -17.47 -18.95 -0.31
C GLU A 215 -17.03 -17.91 -1.34
N THR A 216 -16.45 -18.37 -2.45
CA THR A 216 -16.19 -17.51 -3.61
C THR A 216 -17.53 -17.02 -4.14
N ASN A 217 -17.70 -15.70 -4.19
CA ASN A 217 -18.97 -15.07 -4.56
C ASN A 217 -18.84 -14.00 -5.65
N TRP A 218 -17.62 -13.74 -6.12
CA TRP A 218 -17.39 -12.91 -7.30
C TRP A 218 -16.09 -13.32 -7.99
N VAL A 219 -16.13 -13.47 -9.30
CA VAL A 219 -14.98 -13.69 -10.18
C VAL A 219 -14.98 -12.64 -11.28
N MET A 220 -13.81 -12.08 -11.59
CA MET A 220 -13.59 -11.15 -12.69
C MET A 220 -12.52 -11.70 -13.62
N GLU A 221 -12.88 -11.88 -14.89
CA GLU A 221 -11.98 -12.26 -15.96
C GLU A 221 -11.71 -11.05 -16.84
N PHE A 222 -10.45 -10.65 -16.91
CA PHE A 222 -10.02 -9.49 -17.67
C PHE A 222 -9.55 -9.90 -19.07
N SER A 223 -9.78 -9.02 -20.04
CA SER A 223 -9.22 -9.11 -21.39
C SER A 223 -8.95 -7.72 -21.93
N HIS A 224 -7.93 -7.56 -22.77
CA HIS A 224 -7.63 -6.27 -23.41
C HIS A 224 -8.83 -5.76 -24.24
N VAL A 225 -8.97 -4.43 -24.29
CA VAL A 225 -9.99 -3.74 -25.10
C VAL A 225 -9.76 -3.97 -26.59
#